data_AF-A0A2U1M9W7-F1
#
_entry.id   AF-A0A2U1M9W7-F1
#
_cell.length_a   1.000
_cell.length_b   1.000
_cell.length_c   1.000
_cell.angle_alpha   90.00
_cell.angle_beta   90.00
_cell.angle_gamma   90.00
#
_symmetry.space_group_name_H-M   'P 1'
#
loop_
_entity.id
_entity.type
_entity.pdbx_description
1 polymer ?
#
loop_
_entity_poly.entity_id
_entity_poly.type
_entity_poly.pdbx_seq_one_letter_code
_entity_poly.pdbx_strand_id
1 'polypeptide(L)'
;MERRGGCPRPTSDFQVFRSLCKKSGKEKIIRLGLPEMKKVIWYVLHNIPEIDAEHPESDMQQEFSRWFESKIGNLYTANDPRCTPDLFALACGPSSTATSVNSCVVNGVKFVVHSRDVKRTTQNSGICSPGKKPGEMYYGQLEGILEFSYTQFKVVLFRVKWFDLAKRD
;
A
#
# COMPACT_ATOMS: atom_id res chain seq x y z
N MET A 1 -28.56 16.60 -15.78
CA MET A 1 -28.27 16.93 -14.37
C MET A 1 -27.63 15.69 -13.75
N GLU A 2 -26.31 15.56 -13.88
CA GLU A 2 -25.56 14.36 -13.45
C GLU A 2 -25.42 14.33 -11.93
N ARG A 3 -25.84 13.22 -11.29
CA ARG A 3 -25.36 12.89 -9.95
C ARG A 3 -24.01 12.20 -10.10
N ARG A 4 -22.94 12.91 -9.72
CA ARG A 4 -21.63 12.31 -9.49
C ARG A 4 -21.77 11.28 -8.37
N GLY A 5 -21.62 10.00 -8.69
CA GLY A 5 -21.40 8.96 -7.69
C GLY A 5 -20.08 9.26 -6.97
N GLY A 6 -20.16 9.73 -5.73
CA GLY A 6 -19.00 9.86 -4.87
C GLY A 6 -18.36 8.48 -4.68
N CYS A 7 -17.02 8.43 -4.62
CA CYS A 7 -16.35 7.21 -4.17
C CYS A 7 -16.91 6.79 -2.80
N PRO A 8 -17.24 5.51 -2.59
CA PRO A 8 -17.61 5.01 -1.28
C PRO A 8 -16.58 5.45 -0.24
N ARG A 9 -17.03 5.88 0.94
CA ARG A 9 -16.12 6.11 2.06
C ARG A 9 -15.42 4.79 2.37
N PRO A 10 -14.09 4.76 2.53
CA PRO A 10 -13.41 3.53 2.94
C PRO A 10 -13.99 3.08 4.28
N THR A 11 -14.51 1.86 4.29
CA THR A 11 -15.17 1.21 5.43
C THR A 11 -14.18 0.55 6.38
N SER A 12 -12.88 0.78 6.19
CA SER A 12 -11.88 0.05 6.95
C SER A 12 -11.72 0.59 8.36
N ASP A 13 -11.63 -0.34 9.30
CA ASP A 13 -11.33 -0.07 10.71
C ASP A 13 -9.94 0.54 10.85
N PHE A 14 -8.99 0.18 9.98
CA PHE A 14 -7.61 0.67 9.98
C PHE A 14 -7.48 2.08 9.40
N GLN A 15 -6.84 2.98 10.14
CA GLN A 15 -6.67 4.38 9.72
C GLN A 15 -5.87 4.51 8.42
N VAL A 16 -4.87 3.64 8.21
CA VAL A 16 -4.00 3.66 7.03
C VAL A 16 -4.76 3.42 5.72
N PHE A 17 -5.92 2.75 5.75
CA PHE A 17 -6.74 2.48 4.57
C PHE A 17 -7.89 3.47 4.39
N ARG A 18 -8.01 4.49 5.24
CA ARG A 18 -9.07 5.51 5.13
C ARG A 18 -8.75 6.63 4.13
N SER A 19 -7.53 6.71 3.63
CA SER A 19 -7.15 7.76 2.67
C SER A 19 -7.85 7.57 1.33
N LEU A 20 -8.54 8.62 0.87
CA LEU A 20 -9.24 8.62 -0.42
C LEU A 20 -8.24 8.83 -1.56
N CYS A 21 -7.75 7.73 -2.13
CA CYS A 21 -6.97 7.75 -3.36
C CYS A 21 -7.89 7.87 -4.58
N LYS A 22 -7.89 9.03 -5.24
CA LYS A 22 -8.64 9.25 -6.48
C LYS A 22 -7.74 8.97 -7.68
N LYS A 23 -7.85 7.78 -8.26
CA LYS A 23 -7.09 7.35 -9.44
C LYS A 23 -7.55 8.11 -10.69
N SER A 24 -6.64 8.35 -11.62
CA SER A 24 -6.92 8.98 -12.91
C SER A 24 -5.97 8.49 -14.00
N GLY A 25 -6.49 8.41 -15.23
CA GLY A 25 -5.76 7.99 -16.42
C GLY A 25 -5.99 6.52 -16.76
N LYS A 26 -5.19 6.00 -17.70
CA LYS A 26 -5.32 4.61 -18.18
C LYS A 26 -5.01 3.62 -17.06
N GLU A 27 -5.94 2.69 -16.83
CA GLU A 27 -5.77 1.55 -15.95
C GLU A 27 -5.26 0.33 -16.72
N LYS A 28 -4.43 -0.49 -16.08
CA LYS A 28 -3.96 -1.76 -16.63
C LYS A 28 -3.91 -2.80 -15.51
N ILE A 29 -4.52 -3.96 -15.73
CA ILE A 29 -4.37 -5.10 -14.83
C ILE A 29 -3.00 -5.72 -15.07
N ILE A 30 -2.25 -5.92 -13.99
CA ILE A 30 -0.96 -6.61 -14.00
C ILE A 30 -0.97 -7.77 -13.01
N ARG A 31 -0.23 -8.83 -13.34
CA ARG A 31 0.01 -9.94 -12.43
C ARG A 31 1.43 -9.83 -11.89
N LEU A 32 1.58 -9.97 -10.58
CA LEU A 32 2.88 -9.92 -9.91
C LEU A 32 3.35 -11.34 -9.58
N GLY A 33 4.67 -11.53 -9.60
CA GLY A 33 5.27 -12.81 -9.22
C GLY A 33 5.13 -13.06 -7.72
N LEU A 34 5.22 -14.33 -7.30
CA LEU A 34 5.20 -14.67 -5.87
C LEU A 34 6.22 -13.88 -5.02
N PRO A 35 7.47 -13.65 -5.47
CA PRO A 35 8.43 -12.86 -4.70
C PRO A 35 8.00 -11.39 -4.51
N GLU A 36 7.33 -10.80 -5.50
CA GLU A 36 6.83 -9.43 -5.43
C GLU A 36 5.59 -9.34 -4.54
N MET A 37 4.67 -10.31 -4.66
CA MET A 37 3.50 -10.41 -3.79
C MET A 37 3.88 -10.56 -2.32
N LYS A 38 4.94 -11.33 -2.00
CA LYS A 38 5.46 -11.41 -0.63
C LYS A 38 5.91 -10.05 -0.09
N LYS A 39 6.60 -9.23 -0.91
CA LYS A 39 7.00 -7.88 -0.52
C LYS A 39 5.81 -6.96 -0.30
N VAL A 40 4.78 -7.07 -1.14
CA VAL A 40 3.52 -6.30 -1.00
C VAL A 40 2.84 -6.64 0.32
N ILE A 41 2.62 -7.93 0.60
CA ILE A 41 1.98 -8.39 1.84
C ILE A 41 2.77 -7.91 3.05
N TRP A 42 4.09 -8.13 3.04
CA TRP A 42 4.96 -7.69 4.14
C TRP A 42 4.86 -6.18 4.36
N TYR A 43 4.96 -5.37 3.30
CA TYR A 43 4.89 -3.92 3.41
C TYR A 43 3.54 -3.46 3.97
N VAL A 44 2.44 -4.03 3.51
CA VAL A 44 1.10 -3.68 4.02
C VAL A 44 1.00 -4.02 5.50
N LEU A 45 1.38 -5.23 5.91
CA LEU A 45 1.25 -5.65 7.31
C LEU A 45 2.18 -4.86 8.25
N HIS A 46 3.40 -4.55 7.82
CA HIS A 46 4.38 -3.83 8.64
C HIS A 46 4.06 -2.33 8.81
N ASN A 47 3.30 -1.74 7.90
CA ASN A 47 2.90 -0.33 7.98
C ASN A 47 1.53 -0.13 8.67
N ILE A 48 1.00 -1.13 9.35
CA ILE A 48 -0.23 -1.03 10.15
C ILE A 48 0.16 -0.88 11.63
N PRO A 49 0.04 0.32 12.22
CA PRO A 49 0.43 0.59 13.61
C PRO A 49 -0.27 -0.34 14.61
N GLU A 50 -1.52 -0.72 14.32
CA GLU A 50 -2.34 -1.58 15.16
C GLU A 50 -1.85 -3.04 15.21
N ILE A 51 -0.99 -3.46 14.27
CA ILE A 51 -0.42 -4.82 14.21
C ILE A 51 1.03 -4.82 14.72
N ASP A 52 1.77 -3.74 14.51
CA ASP A 52 3.18 -3.59 14.89
C ASP A 52 3.39 -3.70 16.42
N ALA A 53 2.40 -3.28 17.22
CA ALA A 53 2.46 -3.32 18.69
C ALA A 53 2.51 -4.73 19.31
N GLU A 54 2.17 -5.79 18.55
CA GLU A 54 2.12 -7.17 19.04
C GLU A 54 3.21 -8.06 18.40
N HIS A 55 4.19 -7.45 17.73
CA HIS A 55 5.24 -8.14 16.97
C HIS A 55 6.32 -8.77 17.88
N PRO A 56 6.61 -10.08 17.77
CA PRO A 56 7.85 -10.65 18.31
C PRO A 56 9.05 -10.15 17.50
N GLU A 57 10.14 -9.73 18.13
CA GLU A 57 11.33 -9.11 17.50
C GLU A 57 12.05 -9.93 16.39
N SER A 58 11.50 -11.05 15.88
CA SER A 58 12.14 -11.85 14.84
C SER A 58 12.04 -11.21 13.45
N ASP A 59 13.20 -10.85 12.91
CA ASP A 59 13.46 -10.08 11.68
C ASP A 59 13.12 -10.79 10.35
N MET A 60 12.26 -11.81 10.35
CA MET A 60 12.03 -12.62 9.14
C MET A 60 10.67 -12.33 8.50
N GLN A 61 10.69 -11.63 7.35
CA GLN A 61 9.51 -11.25 6.55
C GLN A 61 8.50 -12.39 6.33
N GLN A 62 8.97 -13.62 6.13
CA GLN A 62 8.11 -14.79 5.92
C GLN A 62 7.50 -15.34 7.20
N GLU A 63 8.20 -15.22 8.33
CA GLU A 63 7.70 -15.68 9.62
C GLU A 63 6.57 -14.77 10.09
N PHE A 64 6.70 -13.46 9.86
CA PHE A 64 5.66 -12.50 10.22
C PHE A 64 4.35 -12.73 9.48
N SER A 65 4.37 -12.87 8.14
CA SER A 65 3.15 -13.15 7.38
C SER A 65 2.47 -14.45 7.82
N ARG A 66 3.25 -15.51 8.07
CA ARG A 66 2.72 -16.81 8.52
C ARG A 66 2.17 -16.74 9.94
N TRP A 67 2.85 -16.04 10.84
CA TRP A 67 2.39 -15.80 12.20
C TRP A 67 1.06 -15.06 12.18
N PHE A 68 0.96 -14.00 11.38
CA PHE A 68 -0.26 -13.20 11.28
C PHE A 68 -1.43 -14.04 10.75
N GLU A 69 -1.19 -14.80 9.68
CA GLU A 69 -2.18 -15.74 9.13
C GLU A 69 -2.65 -16.76 10.18
N SER A 70 -1.71 -17.38 10.91
CA SER A 70 -2.03 -18.37 11.95
C SER A 70 -2.82 -17.75 13.11
N LYS A 71 -2.40 -16.56 13.57
CA LYS A 71 -3.06 -15.85 14.67
C LYS A 71 -4.52 -15.51 14.32
N ILE A 72 -4.74 -14.92 13.15
CA ILE A 72 -6.10 -14.56 12.72
C ILE A 72 -6.93 -15.82 12.41
N GLY A 73 -6.31 -16.86 11.84
CA GLY A 73 -6.95 -18.16 11.63
C GLY A 73 -7.48 -18.78 12.94
N ASN A 74 -6.68 -18.73 14.02
CA ASN A 74 -7.10 -19.23 15.33
C ASN A 74 -8.29 -18.44 15.90
N LEU A 75 -8.28 -17.10 15.78
CA LEU A 75 -9.40 -16.26 16.20
C LEU A 75 -10.67 -16.57 15.40
N TYR A 76 -10.53 -16.77 14.08
CA TYR A 76 -11.64 -17.13 13.21
C TYR A 76 -12.26 -18.48 13.59
N THR A 77 -11.45 -19.52 13.78
CA THR A 77 -11.95 -20.85 14.19
C THR A 77 -12.58 -20.84 15.57
N ALA A 78 -12.10 -19.99 16.49
CA ALA A 78 -12.69 -19.80 17.80
C ALA A 78 -13.97 -18.95 17.81
N ASN A 79 -14.40 -18.41 16.65
CA ASN A 79 -15.49 -17.44 16.53
C ASN A 79 -15.30 -16.23 17.47
N ASP A 80 -14.05 -15.80 17.62
CA ASP A 80 -13.67 -14.73 18.53
C ASP A 80 -14.06 -13.35 17.93
N PRO A 81 -14.78 -12.49 18.68
CA PRO A 81 -15.22 -11.19 18.16
C PRO A 81 -14.08 -10.22 17.83
N ARG A 82 -12.85 -10.49 18.29
CA ARG A 82 -11.65 -9.74 17.90
C ARG A 82 -11.25 -9.97 16.45
N CYS A 83 -11.72 -11.06 15.82
CA CYS A 83 -11.51 -11.32 14.40
C CYS A 83 -12.43 -10.44 13.55
N THR A 84 -12.04 -9.19 13.32
CA THR A 84 -12.79 -8.29 12.44
C THR A 84 -12.70 -8.75 10.97
N PRO A 85 -13.67 -8.41 10.11
CA PRO A 85 -13.60 -8.70 8.68
C PRO A 85 -12.34 -8.14 8.01
N ASP A 86 -11.87 -6.98 8.46
CA ASP A 86 -10.66 -6.36 7.92
C ASP A 86 -9.39 -7.11 8.33
N LEU A 87 -9.27 -7.56 9.58
CA LEU A 87 -8.17 -8.41 10.04
C LEU A 87 -8.13 -9.73 9.27
N PHE A 88 -9.30 -10.35 9.08
CA PHE A 88 -9.42 -11.56 8.28
C PHE A 88 -8.99 -11.33 6.83
N ALA A 89 -9.44 -10.22 6.21
CA ALA A 89 -9.03 -9.86 4.85
C ALA A 89 -7.52 -9.65 4.73
N LEU A 90 -6.89 -8.98 5.71
CA LEU A 90 -5.44 -8.83 5.75
C LEU A 90 -4.71 -10.17 5.81
N ALA A 91 -5.20 -11.11 6.63
CA ALA A 91 -4.60 -12.43 6.78
C ALA A 91 -4.71 -13.27 5.49
N CYS A 92 -5.83 -13.14 4.75
CA CYS A 92 -5.99 -13.76 3.44
C CYS A 92 -5.07 -13.15 2.36
N GLY A 93 -4.61 -11.92 2.56
CA GLY A 93 -3.81 -11.20 1.59
C GLY A 93 -4.62 -10.61 0.42
N PRO A 94 -3.96 -9.81 -0.44
CA PRO A 94 -4.61 -9.20 -1.60
C PRO A 94 -4.74 -10.18 -2.77
N SER A 95 -5.58 -9.83 -3.74
CA SER A 95 -5.63 -10.48 -5.05
C SER A 95 -4.23 -10.56 -5.68
N SER A 96 -3.96 -11.67 -6.39
CA SER A 96 -2.70 -11.88 -7.14
C SER A 96 -2.47 -10.93 -8.33
N THR A 97 -3.45 -10.07 -8.59
CA THR A 97 -3.40 -9.02 -9.62
C THR A 97 -3.54 -7.65 -8.99
N ALA A 98 -2.87 -6.67 -9.60
CA ALA A 98 -2.96 -5.27 -9.23
C ALA A 98 -3.47 -4.44 -10.40
N THR A 99 -4.20 -3.38 -10.10
CA THR A 99 -4.56 -2.34 -11.08
C THR A 99 -3.49 -1.26 -11.05
N SER A 100 -2.72 -1.17 -12.14
CA SER A 100 -1.74 -0.12 -12.35
C SER A 100 -2.39 1.12 -12.97
N VAL A 101 -2.08 2.30 -12.41
CA VAL A 101 -2.55 3.59 -12.93
C VAL A 101 -1.41 4.58 -13.12
N ASN A 102 -1.65 5.58 -13.96
CA ASN A 102 -0.64 6.59 -14.31
C ASN A 102 -0.62 7.80 -13.39
N SER A 103 -1.71 8.06 -12.66
CA SER A 103 -1.78 9.16 -11.71
C SER A 103 -2.85 8.91 -10.65
N CYS A 104 -2.68 9.53 -9.49
CA CYS A 104 -3.72 9.58 -8.46
C CYS A 104 -3.64 10.88 -7.68
N VAL A 105 -4.71 11.22 -6.96
CA VAL A 105 -4.73 12.31 -5.99
C VAL A 105 -4.91 11.72 -4.61
N VAL A 106 -3.98 12.03 -3.70
CA VAL A 106 -4.00 11.62 -2.29
C VAL A 106 -3.86 12.89 -1.46
N ASN A 107 -4.79 13.12 -0.53
CA ASN A 107 -4.80 14.32 0.34
C ASN A 107 -4.66 15.64 -0.42
N GLY A 108 -5.27 15.75 -1.60
CA GLY A 108 -5.22 16.96 -2.44
C GLY A 108 -3.98 17.10 -3.32
N VAL A 109 -2.96 16.26 -3.12
CA VAL A 109 -1.73 16.26 -3.92
C VAL A 109 -1.86 15.26 -5.06
N LYS A 110 -1.56 15.70 -6.29
CA LYS A 110 -1.57 14.85 -7.47
C LYS A 110 -0.20 14.21 -7.67
N PHE A 111 -0.17 12.89 -7.74
CA PHE A 111 1.02 12.11 -8.08
C PHE A 111 0.90 11.56 -9.50
N VAL A 112 1.99 11.61 -10.25
CA VAL A 112 2.06 11.14 -11.64
C VAL A 112 3.28 10.24 -11.79
N VAL A 113 3.12 9.07 -12.43
CA VAL A 113 4.27 8.19 -12.69
C VAL A 113 5.28 8.88 -13.60
N HIS A 114 6.57 8.70 -13.32
CA HIS A 114 7.66 9.42 -13.98
C HIS A 114 7.64 9.34 -15.51
N SER A 115 7.32 8.16 -16.07
CA SER A 115 7.23 7.94 -17.51
C SER A 115 6.18 8.83 -18.22
N ARG A 116 5.17 9.30 -17.47
CA ARG A 116 4.19 10.29 -17.93
C ARG A 116 4.60 11.72 -17.59
N ASP A 117 5.21 11.88 -16.43
CA ASP A 117 5.59 13.18 -15.88
C ASP A 117 6.68 13.89 -16.68
N VAL A 118 7.64 13.13 -17.26
CA VAL A 118 8.72 13.68 -18.10
C VAL A 118 8.23 14.46 -19.32
N LYS A 119 6.98 14.23 -19.75
CA LYS A 119 6.36 14.92 -20.89
C LYS A 119 5.54 16.14 -20.49
N ARG A 120 5.56 16.54 -19.22
CA ARG A 120 4.74 17.63 -18.67
C ARG A 120 5.59 18.82 -18.22
N THR A 121 4.97 20.00 -18.27
CA THR A 121 5.57 21.26 -17.79
C THR A 121 5.81 21.24 -16.27
N THR A 122 4.90 20.64 -15.50
CA THR A 122 5.02 20.52 -14.04
C THR A 122 5.30 19.08 -13.66
N GLN A 123 6.39 18.84 -12.93
CA GLN A 123 6.76 17.53 -12.43
C GLN A 123 6.06 17.23 -11.10
N ASN A 124 5.40 16.07 -11.02
CA ASN A 124 4.71 15.58 -9.83
C ASN A 124 4.99 14.09 -9.58
N SER A 125 6.21 13.66 -9.94
CA SER A 125 6.67 12.27 -9.79
C SER A 125 7.72 12.10 -8.69
N GLY A 126 8.18 13.17 -8.05
CA GLY A 126 9.09 13.10 -6.91
C GLY A 126 8.39 12.57 -5.66
N ILE A 127 9.05 11.67 -4.94
CA ILE A 127 8.61 11.13 -3.65
C ILE A 127 9.62 11.51 -2.59
N CYS A 128 9.12 11.92 -1.43
CA CYS A 128 9.90 12.17 -0.24
C CYS A 128 9.27 11.39 0.91
N SER A 129 10.07 10.64 1.66
CA SER A 129 9.61 9.87 2.82
C SER A 129 10.53 10.13 4.00
N PRO A 130 9.99 10.30 5.22
CA PRO A 130 10.82 10.34 6.42
C PRO A 130 11.55 9.00 6.60
N GLY A 131 12.77 9.08 7.12
CA GLY A 131 13.57 7.92 7.54
C GLY A 131 13.36 7.56 9.01
N LYS A 132 14.22 6.67 9.53
CA LYS A 132 14.12 6.20 10.92
C LYS A 132 14.65 7.25 11.90
N LYS A 133 15.62 8.07 11.48
CA LYS A 133 16.24 9.09 12.34
C LYS A 133 15.50 10.43 12.20
N PRO A 134 15.39 11.22 13.28
CA PRO A 134 14.86 12.58 13.21
C PRO A 134 15.61 13.40 12.15
N GLY A 135 14.86 14.00 11.22
CA GLY A 135 15.41 14.81 10.12
C GLY A 135 15.97 14.02 8.93
N GLU A 136 15.98 12.68 8.97
CA GLU A 136 16.36 11.86 7.83
C GLU A 136 15.24 11.85 6.78
N MET A 137 15.59 12.14 5.53
CA MET A 137 14.64 12.15 4.41
C MET A 137 15.19 11.30 3.27
N TYR A 138 14.38 10.38 2.78
CA TYR A 138 14.63 9.65 1.55
C TYR A 138 13.92 10.31 0.39
N TYR A 139 14.62 10.41 -0.73
CA TYR A 139 14.08 10.96 -1.96
C TYR A 139 14.09 9.90 -3.04
N GLY A 140 13.05 9.88 -3.85
CA GLY A 140 12.93 8.91 -4.92
C GLY A 140 12.02 9.37 -6.03
N GLN A 141 11.95 8.53 -7.05
CA GLN A 141 11.20 8.76 -8.26
C GLN A 141 10.04 7.76 -8.34
N LEU A 142 8.81 8.26 -8.47
CA LEU A 142 7.61 7.43 -8.60
C LEU A 142 7.60 6.71 -9.96
N GLU A 143 7.76 5.39 -9.95
CA GLU A 143 7.76 4.56 -11.15
C GLU A 143 6.41 3.89 -11.41
N GLY A 144 5.62 3.65 -10.35
CA GLY A 144 4.33 2.99 -10.47
C GLY A 144 3.37 3.31 -9.33
N ILE A 145 2.07 3.30 -9.66
CA ILE A 145 0.97 3.38 -8.70
C ILE A 145 0.15 2.11 -8.89
N LEU A 146 0.05 1.29 -7.84
CA LEU A 146 -0.56 -0.03 -7.87
C LEU A 146 -1.67 -0.14 -6.84
N GLU A 147 -2.89 -0.41 -7.29
CA GLU A 147 -4.03 -0.72 -6.42
C GLU A 147 -4.18 -2.24 -6.27
N PHE A 148 -4.19 -2.71 -5.04
CA PHE A 148 -4.44 -4.09 -4.65
C PHE A 148 -5.82 -4.19 -4.01
N SER A 149 -6.60 -5.17 -4.47
CA SER A 149 -7.91 -5.45 -3.87
C SER A 149 -7.76 -6.54 -2.81
N TYR A 150 -8.25 -6.26 -1.61
CA TYR A 150 -8.59 -7.24 -0.58
C TYR A 150 -10.10 -7.48 -0.64
N THR A 151 -10.60 -8.49 0.08
CA THR A 151 -12.03 -8.79 0.12
C THR A 151 -12.86 -7.61 0.64
N GLN A 152 -12.34 -6.88 1.64
CA GLN A 152 -13.07 -5.80 2.32
C GLN A 152 -12.70 -4.38 1.85
N PHE A 153 -11.47 -4.18 1.38
CA PHE A 153 -10.95 -2.86 1.07
C PHE A 153 -9.90 -2.91 -0.05
N LYS A 154 -9.38 -1.75 -0.41
CA LYS A 154 -8.33 -1.61 -1.41
C LYS A 154 -7.15 -0.85 -0.82
N VAL A 155 -5.95 -1.22 -1.26
CA VAL A 155 -4.70 -0.56 -0.85
C VAL A 155 -3.99 -0.04 -2.09
N VAL A 156 -3.54 1.20 -2.05
CA VAL A 156 -2.72 1.78 -3.11
C VAL A 156 -1.28 1.89 -2.64
N LEU A 157 -0.36 1.27 -3.37
CA LEU A 157 1.07 1.31 -3.11
C LEU A 157 1.79 2.06 -4.22
N PHE A 158 2.81 2.83 -3.83
CA PHE A 158 3.71 3.51 -4.75
C PHE A 158 4.98 2.67 -4.90
N ARG A 159 5.33 2.37 -6.16
CA ARG A 159 6.65 1.80 -6.50
C ARG A 159 7.60 2.96 -6.75
N VAL A 160 8.65 3.04 -5.96
CA VAL A 160 9.59 4.16 -5.96
C VAL A 160 11.00 3.66 -6.23
N LYS A 161 11.70 4.32 -7.15
CA LYS A 161 13.14 4.20 -7.32
C LYS A 161 13.82 5.22 -6.41
N TRP A 162 14.40 4.76 -5.32
CA TRP A 162 15.09 5.62 -4.35
C TRP A 162 16.45 6.09 -4.88
N PHE A 163 16.82 7.33 -4.56
CA PHE A 163 18.14 7.87 -4.85
C PHE A 163 19.14 7.42 -3.78
N ASP A 164 20.33 7.00 -4.21
CA ASP A 164 21.45 6.72 -3.32
C ASP A 164 22.17 8.04 -3.03
N LEU A 165 21.96 8.58 -1.83
CA LEU A 165 22.58 9.85 -1.41
C LEU A 165 24.03 9.67 -0.93
N ALA A 166 24.50 8.43 -0.76
CA ALA A 166 25.86 8.13 -0.30
C ALA A 166 26.90 8.14 -1.42
N LYS A 167 26.45 8.03 -2.69
CA LYS A 167 27.31 8.17 -3.87
C LYS A 167 27.21 9.60 -4.40
N ARG A 168 28.07 10.47 -3.89
CA ARG A 168 28.42 11.72 -4.57
C ARG A 168 29.73 11.47 -5.30
N ASP A 169 29.74 11.75 -6.61
CA ASP A 169 30.97 11.88 -7.40
C ASP A 169 31.76 13.13 -6.98
#